data_AF-A0A0C5JLI6-F1
#
_entry.id   AF-A0A0C5JLI6-F1
#
_cell.length_a   1.000
_cell.length_b   1.000
_cell.length_c   1.000
_cell.angle_alpha   90.00
_cell.angle_beta   90.00
_cell.angle_gamma   90.00
#
_symmetry.space_group_name_H-M   'P 1'
#
loop_
_entity.id
_entity.type
_entity.pdbx_description
1 polymer ?
#
loop_
_entity_poly.entity_id
_entity_poly.type
_entity_poly.pdbx_seq_one_letter_code
_entity_poly.pdbx_strand_id
1 'polypeptide(L)'
;MLYAEFSGSPKPQTLPGAIDIDDLVTELEQSPEATEAIAKGRQWVAKNFYKDQSPSIAQLRLQKGWSQAELARLTDTSQPHIARLELGRVDPQVSTLKKLAKALNVSIATVVQAISPEDVQ
;
A
#
# COMPACT_ATOMS: atom_id res chain seq x y z
N MET A 1 -17.83 -12.48 -23.99
CA MET A 1 -16.93 -12.59 -22.83
C MET A 1 -17.60 -11.88 -21.67
N LEU A 2 -18.09 -12.64 -20.68
CA LEU A 2 -18.69 -12.09 -19.46
C LEU A 2 -17.54 -11.79 -18.49
N TYR A 3 -17.23 -10.52 -18.24
CA TYR A 3 -16.45 -10.15 -17.06
C TYR A 3 -17.43 -10.07 -15.90
N ALA A 4 -17.34 -11.01 -14.96
CA ALA A 4 -18.04 -10.90 -13.69
C ALA A 4 -17.45 -9.69 -12.94
N GLU A 5 -18.29 -8.71 -12.64
CA GLU A 5 -17.92 -7.56 -11.83
C GLU A 5 -17.39 -8.08 -10.49
N PHE A 6 -16.12 -7.81 -10.21
CA PHE A 6 -15.48 -8.23 -8.97
C PHE A 6 -15.98 -7.29 -7.86
N SER A 7 -17.18 -7.54 -7.32
CA SER A 7 -17.60 -6.92 -6.08
C SER A 7 -16.66 -7.46 -5.00
N GLY A 8 -15.83 -6.59 -4.41
CA GLY A 8 -14.91 -6.97 -3.34
C GLY A 8 -15.62 -7.78 -2.25
N SER A 9 -14.88 -8.65 -1.55
CA SER A 9 -15.43 -9.44 -0.45
C SER A 9 -16.21 -8.54 0.53
N PRO A 10 -17.39 -8.97 1.01
CA PRO A 10 -18.17 -8.16 1.95
C PRO A 10 -17.33 -7.88 3.20
N LYS A 11 -17.38 -6.64 3.69
CA LYS A 11 -16.71 -6.26 4.95
C LYS A 11 -17.20 -7.18 6.07
N PRO A 12 -16.31 -7.65 6.97
CA PRO A 12 -16.71 -8.43 8.14
C PRO A 12 -17.76 -7.67 8.96
N GLN A 13 -18.68 -8.38 9.59
CA GLN A 13 -19.59 -7.75 10.55
C GLN A 13 -18.79 -7.24 11.75
N THR A 14 -18.94 -5.96 12.07
CA THR A 14 -18.30 -5.34 13.23
C THR A 14 -19.02 -5.74 14.51
N LEU A 15 -18.27 -5.78 15.62
CA LEU A 15 -18.85 -5.96 16.95
C LEU A 15 -19.74 -4.75 17.29
N PRO A 16 -20.82 -4.92 18.10
CA PRO A 16 -21.63 -3.79 18.54
C PRO A 16 -20.78 -2.71 19.23
N GLY A 17 -20.85 -1.48 18.71
CA GLY A 17 -20.06 -0.35 19.21
C GLY A 17 -18.61 -0.27 18.71
N ALA A 18 -18.16 -1.24 17.91
CA ALA A 18 -16.86 -1.17 17.24
C ALA A 18 -16.98 -0.40 15.90
N ILE A 19 -15.91 0.33 15.57
CA ILE A 19 -15.76 1.02 14.29
C ILE A 19 -14.73 0.23 13.47
N ASP A 20 -15.03 0.01 12.20
CA ASP A 20 -14.08 -0.57 11.26
C ASP A 20 -12.93 0.41 11.04
N ILE A 21 -11.69 -0.08 11.05
CA ILE A 21 -10.52 0.81 10.97
C ILE A 21 -10.48 1.56 9.63
N ASP A 22 -10.93 0.95 8.54
CA ASP A 22 -10.96 1.63 7.24
C ASP A 22 -12.01 2.75 7.23
N ASP A 23 -13.14 2.57 7.91
CA ASP A 23 -14.16 3.61 8.06
C ASP A 23 -13.62 4.77 8.92
N LEU A 24 -12.94 4.48 10.04
CA LEU A 24 -12.32 5.49 10.87
C LEU A 24 -11.23 6.28 10.13
N VAL A 25 -10.37 5.59 9.37
CA VAL A 25 -9.34 6.25 8.55
C VAL A 25 -9.98 7.12 7.47
N THR A 26 -11.03 6.64 6.82
CA THR A 26 -11.78 7.40 5.81
C THR A 26 -12.39 8.66 6.40
N GLU A 27 -12.97 8.57 7.60
CA GLU A 27 -13.52 9.72 8.33
C GLU A 27 -12.41 10.74 8.66
N LEU A 28 -11.28 10.28 9.18
CA LEU A 28 -10.15 11.16 9.48
C LEU A 28 -9.62 11.87 8.22
N GLU A 29 -9.59 11.20 7.07
CA GLU A 29 -9.12 11.76 5.80
C GLU A 29 -10.10 12.78 5.15
N GLN A 30 -11.26 13.07 5.77
CA GLN A 30 -12.22 14.07 5.24
C GLN A 30 -11.75 15.52 5.39
N SER A 31 -10.74 15.79 6.23
CA SER A 31 -10.15 17.13 6.36
C SER A 31 -8.72 17.18 5.80
N PRO A 32 -8.31 18.32 5.19
CA PRO A 32 -6.93 18.49 4.72
C PRO A 32 -5.89 18.38 5.85
N GLU A 33 -6.20 18.92 7.03
CA GLU A 33 -5.31 18.90 8.19
C GLU A 33 -5.03 17.47 8.67
N ALA A 34 -6.07 16.67 8.86
CA ALA A 34 -5.91 15.28 9.29
C ALA A 34 -5.25 14.42 8.22
N THR A 35 -5.57 14.63 6.93
CA THR A 35 -4.89 13.98 5.81
C THR A 35 -3.38 14.25 5.87
N GLU A 36 -2.99 15.51 6.06
CA GLU A 36 -1.58 15.90 6.16
C GLU A 36 -0.91 15.30 7.41
N ALA A 37 -1.60 15.32 8.56
CA ALA A 37 -1.09 14.76 9.81
C ALA A 37 -0.85 13.24 9.70
N ILE A 38 -1.79 12.49 9.13
CA ILE A 38 -1.66 11.05 8.91
C ILE A 38 -0.54 10.76 7.91
N ALA A 39 -0.45 11.51 6.81
CA ALA A 39 0.63 11.37 5.85
C ALA A 39 2.01 11.59 6.49
N LYS A 40 2.16 12.63 7.32
CA LYS A 40 3.37 12.88 8.12
C LYS A 40 3.65 11.74 9.11
N GLY A 41 2.61 11.19 9.74
CA GLY A 41 2.73 10.01 10.60
C GLY A 41 3.28 8.79 9.86
N ARG A 42 2.75 8.49 8.67
CA ARG A 42 3.26 7.41 7.80
C ARG A 42 4.71 7.63 7.38
N GLN A 43 5.07 8.86 7.02
CA GLN A 43 6.45 9.24 6.70
C GLN A 43 7.39 9.08 7.90
N TRP A 44 6.92 9.45 9.09
CA TRP A 44 7.66 9.24 10.34
C TRP A 44 7.86 7.74 10.60
N VAL A 45 6.85 6.90 10.38
CA VAL A 45 7.00 5.44 10.50
C VAL A 45 8.09 4.93 9.54
N ALA A 46 8.08 5.35 8.27
CA ALA A 46 9.12 4.97 7.32
C ALA A 46 10.52 5.37 7.81
N LYS A 47 10.67 6.60 8.32
CA LYS A 47 11.95 7.12 8.79
C LYS A 47 12.48 6.39 10.03
N ASN A 48 11.60 5.95 10.93
CA ASN A 48 12.03 5.43 12.23
C ASN A 48 12.08 3.90 12.30
N PHE A 49 11.19 3.20 11.57
CA PHE A 49 11.10 1.74 11.65
C PHE A 49 11.71 1.02 10.45
N TYR A 50 11.77 1.66 9.27
CA TYR A 50 12.24 1.03 8.03
C TYR A 50 13.66 1.45 7.63
N LYS A 51 14.33 2.35 8.37
CA LYS A 51 15.63 2.90 7.94
C LYS A 51 16.76 1.86 7.84
N ASP A 52 16.73 0.83 8.70
CA ASP A 52 17.77 -0.20 8.81
C ASP A 52 17.31 -1.56 8.23
N GLN A 53 16.13 -1.59 7.58
CA GLN A 53 15.59 -2.80 6.96
C GLN A 53 15.98 -2.86 5.48
N SER A 54 15.92 -4.06 4.91
CA SER A 54 15.98 -4.23 3.46
C SER A 54 14.90 -3.39 2.76
N PRO A 55 15.18 -2.80 1.59
CA PRO A 55 14.21 -2.02 0.84
C PRO A 55 12.90 -2.78 0.65
N SER A 56 11.77 -2.10 0.82
CA SER A 56 10.44 -2.71 0.64
C SER A 56 9.45 -1.76 -0.01
N ILE A 57 8.46 -2.32 -0.70
CA ILE A 57 7.33 -1.52 -1.24
C ILE A 57 6.61 -0.76 -0.12
N ALA A 58 6.47 -1.36 1.06
CA ALA A 58 5.88 -0.71 2.21
C ALA A 58 6.66 0.54 2.62
N GLN A 59 8.00 0.46 2.69
CA GLN A 59 8.84 1.62 2.99
C GLN A 59 8.66 2.74 1.96
N LEU A 60 8.76 2.42 0.66
CA LEU A 60 8.61 3.40 -0.42
C LEU A 60 7.24 4.09 -0.38
N ARG A 61 6.17 3.32 -0.11
CA ARG A 61 4.81 3.82 0.03
C ARG A 61 4.68 4.76 1.24
N LEU A 62 5.20 4.35 2.40
CA LEU A 62 5.12 5.14 3.62
C LEU A 62 5.93 6.45 3.53
N GLN A 63 7.05 6.45 2.80
CA GLN A 63 7.80 7.68 2.48
C GLN A 63 6.96 8.69 1.65
N LYS A 64 5.99 8.21 0.87
CA LYS A 64 5.03 9.08 0.18
C LYS A 64 3.86 9.54 1.06
N GLY A 65 3.74 9.00 2.27
CA GLY A 65 2.62 9.28 3.17
C GLY A 65 1.34 8.51 2.83
N TRP A 66 1.44 7.45 2.01
CA TRP A 66 0.26 6.74 1.49
C TRP A 66 -0.09 5.49 2.30
N SER A 67 -1.39 5.20 2.42
CA SER A 67 -1.96 3.92 2.79
C SER A 67 -1.87 2.90 1.65
N GLN A 68 -2.07 1.62 1.96
CA GLN A 68 -2.13 0.56 0.95
C GLN A 68 -3.29 0.79 -0.05
N ALA A 69 -4.42 1.31 0.42
CA ALA A 69 -5.57 1.65 -0.41
C ALA A 69 -5.24 2.78 -1.40
N GLU A 70 -4.53 3.82 -0.95
CA GLU A 70 -4.08 4.91 -1.83
C GLU A 70 -3.10 4.41 -2.90
N LEU A 71 -2.11 3.60 -2.55
CA LEU A 71 -1.21 3.00 -3.54
C LEU A 71 -1.96 2.11 -4.53
N ALA A 72 -2.94 1.33 -4.05
CA ALA A 72 -3.77 0.49 -4.91
C ALA A 72 -4.54 1.34 -5.94
N ARG A 73 -5.15 2.45 -5.50
CA ARG A 73 -5.84 3.41 -6.38
C ARG A 73 -4.88 4.02 -7.40
N LEU A 74 -3.68 4.44 -6.98
CA LEU A 74 -2.67 5.06 -7.85
C LEU A 74 -2.06 4.08 -8.87
N THR A 75 -2.12 2.78 -8.59
CA THR A 75 -1.58 1.72 -9.46
C THR A 75 -2.67 0.91 -10.15
N ASP A 76 -3.93 1.31 -10.03
CA ASP A 76 -5.07 0.65 -10.68
C ASP A 76 -5.07 -0.86 -10.38
N THR A 77 -5.10 -1.19 -9.09
CA THR A 77 -5.17 -2.55 -8.54
C THR A 77 -5.97 -2.56 -7.23
N SER A 78 -6.02 -3.70 -6.54
CA SER A 78 -6.72 -3.84 -5.26
C SER A 78 -5.77 -3.74 -4.07
N GLN A 79 -6.27 -3.26 -2.94
CA GLN A 79 -5.52 -3.20 -1.67
C GLN A 79 -4.99 -4.59 -1.24
N PRO A 80 -5.74 -5.70 -1.33
CA PRO A 80 -5.20 -7.04 -1.05
C PRO A 80 -4.07 -7.46 -2.00
N HIS A 81 -4.04 -6.95 -3.24
CA HIS A 81 -2.91 -7.20 -4.15
C HIS A 81 -1.66 -6.43 -3.69
N ILE A 82 -1.80 -5.15 -3.32
CA ILE A 82 -0.70 -4.37 -2.71
C ILE A 82 -0.16 -5.03 -1.45
N ALA A 83 -1.04 -5.48 -0.55
CA ALA A 83 -0.61 -6.17 0.67
C ALA A 83 0.22 -7.43 0.38
N ARG A 84 -0.16 -8.23 -0.63
CA ARG A 84 0.63 -9.40 -1.04
C ARG A 84 1.97 -9.04 -1.68
N LEU A 85 2.04 -7.95 -2.44
CA LEU A 85 3.29 -7.44 -2.99
C LEU A 85 4.23 -6.98 -1.88
N GLU A 86 3.72 -6.29 -0.86
CA GLU A 86 4.51 -5.85 0.30
C GLU A 86 5.02 -7.00 1.15
N LEU A 87 4.34 -8.14 1.13
CA LEU A 87 4.76 -9.38 1.79
C LEU A 87 5.71 -10.25 0.94
N GLY A 88 6.03 -9.84 -0.29
CA GLY A 88 6.84 -10.64 -1.23
C GLY A 88 6.17 -11.95 -1.68
N ARG A 89 4.84 -12.07 -1.54
CA ARG A 89 4.08 -13.30 -1.84
C ARG A 89 3.61 -13.40 -3.29
N VAL A 90 4.02 -12.48 -4.14
CA VAL A 90 3.60 -12.39 -5.54
C VAL A 90 4.82 -12.05 -6.38
N ASP A 91 4.97 -12.73 -7.50
CA ASP A 91 5.87 -12.33 -8.58
C ASP A 91 5.09 -11.43 -9.57
N PRO A 92 5.28 -10.10 -9.53
CA PRO A 92 4.53 -9.18 -10.36
C PRO A 92 5.03 -9.16 -11.80
N GLN A 93 4.07 -9.07 -12.72
CA GLN A 93 4.37 -8.81 -14.13
C GLN A 93 5.11 -7.48 -14.31
N VAL A 94 5.89 -7.36 -15.39
CA VAL A 94 6.61 -6.12 -15.74
C VAL A 94 5.70 -4.91 -15.86
N SER A 95 4.44 -5.11 -16.28
CA SER A 95 3.42 -4.05 -16.31
C SER A 95 3.12 -3.48 -14.92
N THR A 96 2.98 -4.34 -13.90
CA THR A 96 2.78 -3.95 -12.50
C THR A 96 4.00 -3.22 -11.95
N LEU A 97 5.21 -3.71 -12.25
CA LEU A 97 6.46 -3.03 -11.87
C LEU A 97 6.52 -1.59 -12.41
N LYS A 98 6.13 -1.39 -13.68
CA LYS A 98 6.06 -0.06 -14.31
C LYS A 98 5.04 0.85 -13.63
N LYS A 99 3.85 0.32 -13.31
CA LYS A 99 2.80 1.08 -12.58
C LYS A 99 3.29 1.52 -11.20
N LEU A 100 3.91 0.61 -10.44
CA LEU A 100 4.50 0.89 -9.13
C LEU A 100 5.61 1.95 -9.21
N ALA A 101 6.56 1.78 -10.13
CA ALA A 101 7.67 2.72 -10.30
C ALA A 101 7.17 4.13 -10.62
N LYS A 102 6.17 4.24 -11.51
CA LYS A 102 5.52 5.50 -11.86
C LYS A 102 4.81 6.11 -10.65
N ALA A 103 3.98 5.33 -9.94
CA ALA A 103 3.24 5.82 -8.79
C ALA A 103 4.19 6.29 -7.67
N LEU A 104 5.17 5.46 -7.31
CA LEU A 104 6.15 5.76 -6.26
C LEU A 104 7.22 6.78 -6.71
N ASN A 105 7.23 7.19 -7.99
CA ASN A 105 8.24 8.08 -8.57
C ASN A 105 9.67 7.63 -8.27
N VAL A 106 9.97 6.37 -8.59
CA VAL A 106 11.29 5.75 -8.45
C VAL A 106 11.61 4.94 -9.71
N SER A 107 12.85 4.45 -9.81
CA SER A 107 13.24 3.58 -10.93
C SER A 107 12.60 2.19 -10.81
N ILE A 108 12.43 1.49 -11.94
CA ILE A 108 12.00 0.08 -11.93
C ILE A 108 13.00 -0.79 -11.15
N ALA A 109 14.31 -0.51 -11.25
CA ALA A 109 15.33 -1.25 -10.51
C ALA A 109 15.12 -1.14 -9.00
N THR A 110 14.78 0.06 -8.50
CA THR A 110 14.41 0.28 -7.09
C THR A 110 13.19 -0.53 -6.69
N VAL A 111 12.18 -0.59 -7.55
CA VAL A 111 10.97 -1.41 -7.30
C VAL A 111 11.30 -2.90 -7.28
N VAL A 112 12.13 -3.38 -8.21
CA VAL A 112 12.57 -4.79 -8.23
C VAL A 112 13.31 -5.13 -6.94
N GLN A 113 14.28 -4.31 -6.52
CA GLN A 113 15.00 -4.53 -5.25
C GLN A 113 14.07 -4.53 -4.04
N ALA A 114 12.99 -3.75 -4.09
CA ALA A 114 12.01 -3.63 -3.02
C ALA A 114 10.94 -4.74 -2.97
N ILE A 115 10.88 -5.61 -3.99
CA ILE A 115 9.94 -6.75 -4.07
C ILE A 115 10.70 -8.07 -3.98
N SER A 116 11.93 -8.10 -4.50
CA SER A 116 12.84 -9.22 -4.35
C SER A 116 13.20 -9.36 -2.88
N PRO A 117 12.90 -10.48 -2.21
CA PRO A 117 13.56 -10.80 -0.97
C PRO A 117 15.05 -10.94 -1.27
N GLU A 118 15.87 -9.99 -0.82
CA GLU A 118 17.25 -10.31 -0.51
C GLU A 118 17.17 -11.27 0.69
N ASP A 119 17.48 -12.55 0.44
CA ASP A 119 17.64 -13.61 1.44
C ASP A 119 16.35 -14.23 2.04
N VAL A 120 15.71 -15.13 1.29
CA VAL A 120 15.20 -16.37 1.90
C VAL A 120 16.01 -17.52 1.30
N GLN A 121 17.08 -17.87 2.02
CA GLN A 121 17.84 -19.10 1.85
C GLN A 121 17.54 -20.02 3.04
#